data_AF-A0A2E6MKJ9-F1
#
_entry.id   AF-A0A2E6MKJ9-F1
#
_cell.length_a   1.000
_cell.length_b   1.000
_cell.length_c   1.000
_cell.angle_alpha   90.00
_cell.angle_beta   90.00
_cell.angle_gamma   90.00
#
_symmetry.space_group_name_H-M   'P 1'
#
loop_
_entity.id
_entity.type
_entity.pdbx_description
1 polymer ?
#
loop_
_entity_poly.entity_id
_entity_poly.type
_entity_poly.pdbx_seq_one_letter_code
_entity_poly.pdbx_strand_id
1 'polypeptide(L)'
;MVQESRTKLTTVVLLLVVFGTGLLIGFAVGNEGMRELEDDGTVVAAEVEVDVNSNEVESRRRRIYDQVEPNEEQLRVIDSIVTVHRGRTNALDEEMRAQLNRGFRLILLETREAIKDVLTLEQAAEYQRLLDENDARRDARENEDEEN
;
A
#
# COMPACT_ATOMS: atom_id res chain seq x y z
N MET A 1 18.94 -23.12 -42.49
CA MET A 1 18.97 -22.04 -41.48
C MET A 1 17.67 -21.22 -41.53
N VAL A 2 16.49 -21.83 -41.30
CA VAL A 2 15.19 -21.11 -41.37
C VAL A 2 14.34 -21.26 -40.09
N GLN A 3 14.62 -22.26 -39.25
CA GLN A 3 13.92 -22.45 -37.97
C GLN A 3 14.45 -21.56 -36.84
N GLU A 4 15.78 -21.38 -36.70
CA GLU A 4 16.36 -20.54 -35.64
C GLU A 4 15.83 -19.10 -35.66
N SER A 5 15.63 -18.54 -36.85
CA SER A 5 15.10 -17.19 -37.03
C SER A 5 13.66 -17.06 -36.53
N ARG A 6 12.85 -18.12 -36.65
CA ARG A 6 11.46 -18.13 -36.16
C ARG A 6 11.41 -18.21 -34.65
N THR A 7 12.17 -19.12 -34.04
CA THR A 7 12.20 -19.27 -32.58
C THR A 7 12.67 -17.97 -31.90
N LYS A 8 13.76 -17.36 -32.41
CA LYS A 8 14.26 -16.07 -31.92
C LYS A 8 13.21 -14.95 -32.03
N LEU A 9 12.48 -14.87 -33.16
CA LEU A 9 11.41 -13.90 -33.33
C LEU A 9 10.28 -14.11 -32.32
N THR A 10 9.85 -15.36 -32.09
CA THR A 10 8.77 -15.67 -31.14
C THR A 10 9.15 -15.28 -29.71
N THR A 11 10.37 -15.57 -29.25
CA THR A 11 10.84 -15.18 -27.92
C THR A 11 10.92 -13.66 -27.75
N VAL A 12 11.37 -12.92 -28.77
CA VAL A 12 11.42 -11.44 -28.73
C VAL A 12 10.01 -10.84 -28.68
N VAL A 13 9.05 -11.38 -29.44
CA VAL A 13 7.64 -10.94 -29.37
C VAL A 13 7.04 -11.23 -27.99
N LEU A 14 7.33 -12.41 -27.40
CA LEU A 14 6.81 -12.78 -26.09
C LEU A 14 7.39 -11.88 -24.97
N LEU A 15 8.68 -11.55 -25.05
CA LEU A 15 9.31 -10.55 -24.17
C LEU A 15 8.70 -9.15 -24.35
N LEU A 16 8.45 -8.70 -25.58
CA LEU A 16 7.80 -7.40 -25.84
C LEU A 16 6.37 -7.35 -25.29
N VAL A 17 5.61 -8.44 -25.35
CA VAL A 17 4.26 -8.52 -24.76
C VAL A 17 4.33 -8.43 -23.23
N VAL A 18 5.20 -9.23 -22.58
CA VAL A 18 5.34 -9.22 -21.11
C VAL A 18 5.86 -7.86 -20.62
N PHE A 19 6.89 -7.30 -21.26
CA PHE A 19 7.46 -6.00 -20.89
C PHE A 19 6.48 -4.85 -21.17
N GLY A 20 5.74 -4.91 -22.28
CA GLY A 20 4.71 -3.93 -22.63
C GLY A 20 3.53 -3.90 -21.65
N THR A 21 3.13 -5.06 -21.11
CA THR A 21 2.10 -5.13 -20.07
C THR A 21 2.58 -4.63 -18.70
N GLY A 22 3.86 -4.80 -18.37
CA GLY A 22 4.43 -4.28 -17.12
C GLY A 22 4.57 -2.76 -17.09
N LEU A 23 4.78 -2.12 -18.24
CA LEU A 23 5.12 -0.70 -18.32
C LEU A 23 3.94 0.25 -18.06
N LEU A 24 2.69 -0.21 -18.22
CA LEU A 24 1.48 0.61 -18.05
C LEU A 24 1.06 0.83 -16.59
N ILE A 25 1.62 0.09 -15.64
CA ILE A 25 1.30 0.24 -14.21
C ILE A 25 2.18 1.34 -13.55
N GLY A 26 3.30 1.71 -14.17
CA GLY A 26 4.30 2.62 -13.58
C GLY A 26 4.04 4.13 -13.73
N PHE A 27 3.04 4.56 -14.51
CA PHE A 27 2.86 5.99 -14.87
C PHE A 27 1.74 6.73 -14.11
N ALA A 28 1.04 6.07 -13.18
CA ALA A 28 -0.07 6.68 -12.42
C ALA A 28 0.34 7.24 -11.03
N VAL A 29 1.64 7.44 -10.77
CA VAL A 29 2.19 7.96 -9.49
C VAL A 29 3.04 9.23 -9.69
N GLY A 30 3.21 9.69 -10.94
CA GLY A 30 3.90 10.93 -11.26
C GLY A 30 3.03 11.86 -12.09
N ASN A 31 2.88 13.09 -11.63
CA ASN A 31 2.31 14.24 -12.36
C ASN A 31 0.77 14.40 -12.39
N GLU A 32 0.11 14.38 -11.23
CA GLU A 32 -1.04 15.26 -10.98
C GLU A 32 -0.54 16.71 -10.79
N GLY A 33 -0.07 17.30 -11.89
CA GLY A 33 0.56 18.61 -11.87
C GLY A 33 0.59 19.24 -13.26
N MET A 34 -0.44 20.04 -13.58
CA MET A 34 -0.47 20.99 -14.72
C MET A 34 -0.57 20.30 -16.11
N ARG A 35 -1.35 20.70 -17.13
CA ARG A 35 -2.37 21.74 -17.43
C ARG A 35 -3.02 21.36 -18.80
N GLU A 36 -4.16 21.84 -19.29
CA GLU A 36 -5.27 22.70 -18.84
C GLU A 36 -6.45 22.51 -19.84
N LEU A 37 -7.72 22.53 -19.42
CA LEU A 37 -8.84 23.07 -20.21
C LEU A 37 -10.01 23.50 -19.29
N GLU A 38 -10.52 24.68 -19.58
CA GLU A 38 -11.47 25.51 -18.82
C GLU A 38 -12.82 24.84 -18.49
N ASP A 39 -13.34 25.02 -17.26
CA ASP A 39 -14.62 25.70 -17.03
C ASP A 39 -14.76 26.23 -15.57
N ASP A 40 -15.64 27.21 -15.42
CA ASP A 40 -16.04 28.09 -14.31
C ASP A 40 -15.99 27.61 -12.83
N GLY A 41 -15.91 28.57 -11.89
CA GLY A 41 -16.46 28.40 -10.53
C GLY A 41 -15.51 28.44 -9.31
N THR A 42 -15.00 29.62 -8.96
CA THR A 42 -14.74 30.11 -7.58
C THR A 42 -14.56 29.09 -6.44
N VAL A 43 -13.32 28.84 -5.99
CA VAL A 43 -13.06 28.35 -4.61
C VAL A 43 -11.90 29.12 -3.96
N VAL A 44 -12.10 29.47 -2.69
CA VAL A 44 -11.22 30.33 -1.88
C VAL A 44 -9.97 29.57 -1.43
N ALA A 45 -8.79 30.20 -1.57
CA ALA A 45 -7.58 29.73 -0.90
C ALA A 45 -7.70 29.99 0.61
N ALA A 46 -7.84 28.93 1.40
CA ALA A 46 -7.75 28.98 2.84
C ALA A 46 -6.39 28.41 3.26
N GLU A 47 -5.55 29.26 3.86
CA GLU A 47 -4.27 28.85 4.43
C GLU A 47 -4.53 28.00 5.68
N VAL A 48 -3.93 26.80 5.73
CA VAL A 48 -4.05 25.90 6.89
C VAL A 48 -2.88 26.17 7.83
N GLU A 49 -3.12 27.07 8.79
CA GLU A 49 -2.24 27.27 9.94
C GLU A 49 -2.42 26.09 10.91
N VAL A 50 -1.42 25.21 11.02
CA VAL A 50 -1.46 24.03 11.90
C VAL A 50 -1.02 24.44 13.31
N ASP A 51 -1.98 24.72 14.18
CA ASP A 51 -1.73 24.93 15.61
C ASP A 51 -1.33 23.61 16.28
N VAL A 52 -0.05 23.48 16.64
CA VAL A 52 0.50 22.31 17.33
C VAL A 52 0.18 22.39 18.82
N ASN A 53 -1.09 22.14 19.16
CA ASN A 53 -1.57 22.08 20.54
C ASN A 53 -2.35 20.78 20.76
N SER A 54 -1.59 19.71 21.01
CA SER A 54 -2.05 18.32 21.10
C SER A 54 -2.92 18.03 22.34
N ASN A 55 -4.16 18.51 22.29
CA ASN A 55 -5.32 17.91 22.95
C ASN A 55 -6.42 17.67 21.90
N GLU A 56 -6.04 17.01 20.81
CA GLU A 56 -6.98 16.55 19.79
C GLU A 56 -7.92 15.49 20.37
N VAL A 57 -9.07 15.96 20.87
CA VAL A 57 -10.29 15.15 20.85
C VAL A 57 -10.49 14.73 19.40
N GLU A 58 -10.29 13.44 19.08
CA GLU A 58 -10.56 12.85 17.76
C GLU A 58 -11.75 13.58 17.13
N SER A 59 -11.55 14.20 15.96
CA SER A 59 -12.61 14.96 15.27
C SER A 59 -13.81 14.03 15.05
N ARG A 60 -14.74 14.09 16.00
CA ARG A 60 -15.67 12.99 16.26
C ARG A 60 -16.75 13.07 15.22
N ARG A 61 -16.55 12.38 14.10
CA ARG A 61 -17.61 12.05 13.13
C ARG A 61 -18.83 11.63 13.94
N ARG A 62 -19.83 12.51 13.98
CA ARG A 62 -21.01 12.36 14.83
C ARG A 62 -21.63 11.01 14.54
N ARG A 63 -21.73 10.14 15.55
CA ARG A 63 -22.15 8.76 15.34
C ARG A 63 -23.60 8.79 14.85
N ILE A 64 -23.98 7.88 13.95
CA ILE A 64 -25.31 7.95 13.30
C ILE A 64 -26.44 7.88 14.35
N TYR A 65 -26.23 7.15 15.44
CA TYR A 65 -27.19 7.09 16.55
C TYR A 65 -27.28 8.39 17.37
N ASP A 66 -26.32 9.32 17.28
CA ASP A 66 -26.42 10.65 17.91
C ASP A 66 -27.43 11.56 17.17
N GLN A 67 -27.96 11.11 16.03
CA GLN A 67 -28.96 11.81 15.21
C GLN A 67 -30.40 11.45 15.60
N VAL A 68 -30.60 10.40 16.40
CA VAL A 68 -31.93 9.99 16.91
C VAL A 68 -32.16 10.37 18.37
N GLU A 69 -31.32 11.28 18.89
CA GLU A 69 -31.41 11.89 20.24
C GLU A 69 -31.67 10.88 21.38
N PRO A 70 -30.86 9.80 21.50
CA PRO A 70 -31.03 8.80 22.55
C PRO A 70 -30.82 9.41 23.94
N ASN A 71 -31.59 8.92 24.91
CA ASN A 71 -31.44 9.31 26.31
C ASN A 71 -30.17 8.72 26.95
N GLU A 72 -29.81 9.17 28.16
CA GLU A 72 -28.59 8.72 28.84
C GLU A 72 -28.52 7.19 29.08
N GLU A 73 -29.65 6.54 29.37
CA GLU A 73 -29.69 5.09 29.60
C GLU A 73 -29.43 4.33 28.29
N GLN A 74 -30.09 4.77 27.21
CA GLN A 74 -29.87 4.26 25.86
C GLN A 74 -28.41 4.47 25.41
N LEU A 75 -27.82 5.65 25.66
CA LEU A 75 -26.42 5.93 25.35
C LEU A 75 -25.45 4.98 26.06
N ARG A 76 -25.65 4.72 27.36
CA ARG A 76 -24.83 3.76 28.13
C ARG A 76 -24.91 2.34 27.55
N VAL A 77 -26.10 1.91 27.15
CA VAL A 77 -26.29 0.61 26.47
C VAL A 77 -25.59 0.60 25.11
N ILE A 78 -25.77 1.64 24.29
CA ILE A 78 -25.14 1.76 22.98
C ILE A 78 -23.61 1.75 23.08
N ASP A 79 -23.01 2.51 24.00
CA ASP A 79 -21.54 2.53 24.17
C ASP A 79 -21.00 1.17 24.63
N SER A 80 -21.76 0.40 25.43
CA SER A 80 -21.38 -0.97 25.78
C SER A 80 -21.37 -1.90 24.54
N ILE A 81 -22.36 -1.77 23.66
CA ILE A 81 -22.45 -2.50 22.39
C ILE A 81 -21.28 -2.10 21.47
N VAL A 82 -21.06 -0.80 21.26
CA VAL A 82 -19.98 -0.27 20.43
C VAL A 82 -18.61 -0.73 20.93
N THR A 83 -18.39 -0.74 22.25
CA THR A 83 -17.13 -1.20 22.84
C THR A 83 -16.86 -2.69 22.56
N VAL A 84 -17.85 -3.55 22.78
CA VAL A 84 -17.74 -4.99 22.49
C VAL A 84 -17.49 -5.25 21.00
N HIS A 85 -18.20 -4.54 20.12
CA HIS A 85 -18.05 -4.73 18.68
C HIS A 85 -16.74 -4.13 18.13
N ARG A 86 -16.28 -2.96 18.64
CA ARG A 86 -14.96 -2.39 18.29
C ARG A 86 -13.83 -3.35 18.68
N GLY A 87 -13.89 -3.95 19.87
CA GLY A 87 -12.93 -4.97 20.30
C GLY A 87 -12.89 -6.19 19.36
N ARG A 88 -14.05 -6.69 18.92
CA ARG A 88 -14.14 -7.81 17.96
C ARG A 88 -13.60 -7.44 16.58
N THR A 89 -13.94 -6.27 16.06
CA THR A 89 -13.47 -5.80 14.76
C THR A 89 -11.95 -5.58 14.77
N ASN A 90 -11.40 -4.97 15.82
CA ASN A 90 -9.95 -4.78 15.96
C ASN A 90 -9.21 -6.13 16.03
N ALA A 91 -9.72 -7.11 16.76
CA ALA A 91 -9.11 -8.44 16.83
C ALA A 91 -9.12 -9.17 15.48
N LEU A 92 -10.21 -9.04 14.71
CA LEU A 92 -10.31 -9.59 13.35
C LEU A 92 -9.37 -8.89 12.36
N ASP A 93 -9.27 -7.56 12.43
CA ASP A 93 -8.37 -6.76 11.58
C ASP A 93 -6.90 -7.15 11.84
N GLU A 94 -6.50 -7.30 13.11
CA GLU A 94 -5.16 -7.77 13.48
C GLU A 94 -4.87 -9.20 12.98
N GLU A 95 -5.82 -10.13 13.15
CA GLU A 95 -5.69 -11.49 12.61
C GLU A 95 -5.55 -11.47 11.08
N MET A 96 -6.38 -10.69 10.37
CA MET A 96 -6.33 -10.56 8.92
C MET A 96 -5.01 -9.95 8.44
N ARG A 97 -4.52 -8.90 9.10
CA ARG A 97 -3.20 -8.30 8.80
C ARG A 97 -2.08 -9.31 8.98
N ALA A 98 -2.05 -10.04 10.10
CA ALA A 98 -1.04 -11.05 10.36
C ALA A 98 -1.05 -12.20 9.31
N GLN A 99 -2.24 -12.63 8.88
CA GLN A 99 -2.39 -13.64 7.82
C GLN A 99 -1.95 -13.11 6.45
N LEU A 100 -2.40 -11.91 6.05
CA LEU A 100 -2.05 -11.28 4.78
C LEU A 100 -0.56 -10.99 4.68
N ASN A 101 0.05 -10.40 5.72
CA ASN A 101 1.49 -10.12 5.77
C ASN A 101 2.32 -11.40 5.62
N ARG A 102 1.88 -12.52 6.23
CA ARG A 102 2.52 -13.83 6.05
C ARG A 102 2.37 -14.33 4.61
N GLY A 103 1.18 -14.24 4.02
CA GLY A 103 0.92 -14.65 2.64
C GLY A 103 1.78 -13.87 1.62
N PHE A 104 1.79 -12.54 1.73
CA PHE A 104 2.62 -11.68 0.87
C PHE A 104 4.11 -11.97 1.04
N ARG A 105 4.60 -12.21 2.26
CA ARG A 105 6.01 -12.57 2.51
C ARG A 105 6.39 -13.89 1.84
N LEU A 106 5.53 -14.90 1.88
CA LEU A 106 5.79 -16.18 1.20
C LEU A 106 5.85 -16.01 -0.32
N ILE A 107 4.86 -15.34 -0.92
CA ILE A 107 4.81 -15.08 -2.37
C ILE A 107 6.03 -14.27 -2.82
N LEU A 108 6.47 -13.28 -2.03
CA LEU A 108 7.65 -12.47 -2.31
C LEU A 108 8.93 -13.32 -2.32
N LEU A 109 9.10 -14.22 -1.35
CA LEU A 109 10.26 -15.12 -1.28
C LEU A 109 10.26 -16.13 -2.43
N GLU A 110 9.13 -16.77 -2.72
CA GLU A 110 8.97 -17.67 -3.86
C GLU A 110 9.31 -16.97 -5.19
N THR A 111 8.84 -15.73 -5.36
CA THR A 111 9.15 -14.91 -6.54
C THR A 111 10.65 -14.56 -6.61
N ARG A 112 11.30 -14.23 -5.48
CA ARG A 112 12.76 -13.96 -5.42
C ARG A 112 13.59 -15.19 -5.80
N GLU A 113 13.20 -16.40 -5.37
CA GLU A 113 13.87 -17.65 -5.79
C GLU A 113 13.62 -17.96 -7.27
N ALA A 114 12.38 -17.87 -7.74
CA ALA A 114 12.04 -18.12 -9.15
C ALA A 114 12.75 -17.15 -10.12
N ILE A 115 13.06 -15.92 -9.68
CA ILE A 115 13.92 -15.00 -10.43
C ILE A 115 15.38 -15.49 -10.44
N LYS A 116 15.94 -15.91 -9.29
CA LYS A 116 17.32 -16.40 -9.20
C LYS A 116 17.57 -17.64 -10.06
N ASP A 117 16.61 -18.54 -10.19
CA ASP A 117 16.70 -19.73 -11.05
C ASP A 117 16.89 -19.42 -12.55
N VAL A 118 16.53 -18.20 -13.01
CA VAL A 118 16.69 -17.75 -14.40
C VAL A 118 18.03 -17.03 -14.63
N LEU A 119 18.68 -16.57 -13.56
CA LEU A 119 19.93 -15.81 -13.61
C LEU A 119 21.16 -16.72 -13.70
N THR A 120 22.28 -16.19 -14.20
CA THR A 120 23.57 -16.86 -14.01
C THR A 120 23.98 -16.82 -12.53
N LEU A 121 24.88 -17.71 -12.10
CA LEU A 121 25.36 -17.73 -10.70
C LEU A 121 25.94 -16.36 -10.24
N GLU A 122 26.62 -15.65 -11.13
CA GLU A 122 27.15 -14.30 -10.87
C GLU A 122 26.03 -13.26 -10.73
N GLN A 123 25.05 -13.29 -11.64
CA GLN A 123 23.88 -12.41 -11.59
C GLN A 123 23.00 -12.68 -10.37
N ALA A 124 22.82 -13.94 -9.98
CA ALA A 124 22.07 -14.34 -8.79
C ALA A 124 22.76 -13.86 -7.50
N ALA A 125 24.10 -13.90 -7.45
CA ALA A 125 24.86 -13.39 -6.32
C ALA A 125 24.74 -11.86 -6.16
N GLU A 126 24.86 -11.10 -7.26
CA GLU A 126 24.66 -9.64 -7.21
C GLU A 126 23.19 -9.27 -6.94
N TYR A 127 22.24 -10.03 -7.47
CA TYR A 127 20.82 -9.84 -7.15
C TYR A 127 20.54 -10.08 -5.66
N GLN A 128 21.10 -11.13 -5.06
CA GLN A 128 20.99 -11.36 -3.61
C GLN A 128 21.60 -10.19 -2.81
N ARG A 129 22.79 -9.70 -3.18
CA ARG A 129 23.43 -8.53 -2.54
C ARG A 129 22.52 -7.30 -2.56
N LEU A 130 21.83 -7.05 -3.68
CA LEU A 130 20.88 -5.93 -3.83
C LEU A 130 19.59 -6.12 -3.02
N LEU A 131 19.13 -7.37 -2.82
CA LEU A 131 18.02 -7.67 -1.92
C LEU A 131 18.40 -7.39 -0.47
N ASP A 132 19.56 -7.89 -0.03
CA ASP A 132 20.06 -7.73 1.34
C ASP A 132 20.25 -6.22 1.68
N GLU A 133 20.77 -5.43 0.73
CA GLU A 133 20.91 -3.97 0.85
C GLU A 133 19.55 -3.22 0.87
N ASN A 134 18.51 -3.78 0.26
CA ASN A 134 17.16 -3.19 0.29
C ASN A 134 16.45 -3.51 1.60
N ASP A 135 16.50 -4.77 2.03
CA ASP A 135 15.88 -5.23 3.26
C ASP A 135 16.53 -4.52 4.47
N ALA A 136 17.86 -4.41 4.53
CA ALA A 136 18.55 -3.63 5.58
C ALA A 136 18.17 -2.13 5.62
N ARG A 137 17.85 -1.50 4.47
CA ARG A 137 17.37 -0.11 4.40
C ARG A 137 15.89 0.04 4.77
N ARG A 138 15.11 -1.04 4.77
CA ARG A 138 13.75 -1.04 5.28
C ARG A 138 13.76 -1.16 6.79
N ASP A 139 14.50 -2.15 7.30
CA ASP A 139 14.68 -2.37 8.74
C ASP A 139 15.18 -1.08 9.43
N ALA A 140 16.15 -0.38 8.84
CA ALA A 140 16.63 0.89 9.39
C ALA A 140 15.53 1.97 9.57
N ARG A 141 14.58 2.09 8.62
CA ARG A 141 13.50 3.07 8.70
C ARG A 141 12.42 2.67 9.72
N GLU A 142 12.08 1.38 9.78
CA GLU A 142 11.12 0.89 10.77
C GLU A 142 11.61 1.15 12.20
N ASN A 143 12.93 1.05 12.45
CA ASN A 143 13.52 1.42 13.75
C ASN A 143 13.54 2.96 13.98
N GLU A 144 13.78 3.78 12.96
CA GLU A 144 13.75 5.26 13.07
C GLU A 144 12.33 5.79 13.37
N ASP A 145 11.29 5.13 12.84
CA ASP A 145 9.88 5.45 13.11
C ASP A 145 9.38 4.94 14.48
N GLU A 146 10.07 3.97 15.11
CA GLU A 146 9.76 3.48 16.47
C GLU A 146 10.47 4.26 17.60
N GLU A 147 11.52 5.04 17.30
CA GLU A 147 12.28 5.85 18.29
C GLU A 147 11.77 7.30 18.48
N ASN A 148 10.81 7.77 17.66
CA ASN A 148 10.25 9.14 17.70
C ASN A 148 8.85 9.23 18.34
#